data_AF-A0AAD7NKP5-F1
#
_entry.id   AF-A0AAD7NKP5-F1
#
_cell.length_a   1.000
_cell.length_b   1.000
_cell.length_c   1.000
_cell.angle_alpha   90.00
_cell.angle_beta   90.00
_cell.angle_gamma   90.00
#
_symmetry.space_group_name_H-M   'P 1'
#
loop_
_entity.id
_entity.type
_entity.pdbx_description
1 polymer ?
#
loop_
_entity_poly.entity_id
_entity_poly.type
_entity_poly.pdbx_seq_one_letter_code
_entity_poly.pdbx_strand_id
1 'polypeptide(L)'
;MPVSPADYAHNHPNGRALATFRFSEAREELLLEWVPAFIAIRSDPAALRRFWECLFADYWGTFCWTWSIEEDPEPGAQRASEEASQTQAVKRGAVMKQTQGRIRGFMNYQLRSPHRQQAREAEAAMAAAALEAADAAAIAKQIDEAVALYRADMAVDA
;
A
#
# COMPACT_ATOMS: atom_id res chain seq x y z
N MET A 1 5.47 3.10 -13.55
CA MET A 1 5.07 1.91 -14.33
C MET A 1 4.67 0.83 -13.35
N PRO A 2 3.49 0.19 -13.47
CA PRO A 2 3.15 -0.95 -12.63
C PRO A 2 4.16 -2.07 -12.90
N VAL A 3 4.65 -2.68 -11.83
CA VAL A 3 5.63 -3.76 -11.91
C VAL A 3 4.89 -5.01 -12.39
N SER A 4 5.38 -5.63 -13.45
CA SER A 4 4.80 -6.87 -13.98
C SER A 4 4.88 -7.98 -12.92
N PRO A 5 3.84 -8.82 -12.76
CA PRO A 5 3.87 -9.98 -11.86
C PRO A 5 5.10 -10.90 -12.11
N ALA A 6 5.58 -10.95 -13.34
CA ALA A 6 6.76 -11.73 -13.72
C ALA A 6 8.08 -11.12 -13.18
N ASP A 7 8.19 -9.80 -13.13
CA ASP A 7 9.37 -9.09 -12.60
C ASP A 7 9.41 -9.12 -11.06
N TYR A 8 8.26 -9.34 -10.42
CA TYR A 8 8.13 -9.46 -8.97
C TYR A 8 8.66 -10.82 -8.47
N ALA A 9 8.40 -11.91 -9.18
CA ALA A 9 8.90 -13.24 -8.83
C ALA A 9 10.44 -13.39 -8.99
N HIS A 10 11.03 -12.66 -9.94
CA HIS A 10 12.47 -12.74 -10.23
C HIS A 10 13.36 -12.00 -9.21
N ASN A 11 12.84 -10.94 -8.58
CA ASN A 11 13.60 -10.07 -7.66
C ASN A 11 13.48 -10.42 -6.16
N HIS A 12 12.80 -11.52 -5.80
CA HIS A 12 12.55 -11.88 -4.40
C HIS A 12 13.12 -13.26 -4.02
N PRO A 13 14.38 -13.35 -3.54
CA PRO A 13 15.07 -14.61 -3.24
C PRO A 13 14.53 -15.37 -2.02
N ASN A 14 13.48 -14.87 -1.36
CA ASN A 14 12.82 -15.50 -0.20
C ASN A 14 11.46 -16.13 -0.55
N GLY A 15 11.40 -16.87 -1.66
CA GLY A 15 10.17 -17.52 -2.16
C GLY A 15 9.44 -18.44 -1.18
N ARG A 16 10.05 -18.83 -0.04
CA ARG A 16 9.40 -19.63 1.00
C ARG A 16 8.41 -18.85 1.89
N ALA A 17 8.60 -17.55 2.12
CA ALA A 17 7.69 -16.75 2.95
C ALA A 17 6.46 -16.25 2.15
N LEU A 18 6.62 -16.06 0.84
CA LEU A 18 5.55 -15.63 -0.08
C LEU A 18 4.64 -16.80 -0.53
N ALA A 19 5.15 -18.04 -0.52
CA ALA A 19 4.32 -19.23 -0.79
C ALA A 19 3.12 -19.36 0.19
N THR A 20 3.18 -18.72 1.36
CA THR A 20 2.10 -18.75 2.36
C THR A 20 0.96 -17.77 2.05
N PHE A 21 1.19 -16.75 1.22
CA PHE A 21 0.22 -15.69 0.91
C PHE A 21 -0.14 -15.62 -0.58
N ARG A 22 -0.04 -16.75 -1.29
CA ARG A 22 -0.39 -16.78 -2.72
C ARG A 22 -1.87 -16.41 -2.87
N PHE A 23 -2.11 -15.27 -3.51
CA PHE A 23 -3.40 -14.84 -4.00
C PHE A 23 -3.38 -14.95 -5.52
N SER A 24 -4.54 -15.12 -6.14
CA SER A 24 -4.66 -14.88 -7.58
C SER A 24 -4.39 -13.40 -7.90
N GLU A 25 -4.12 -13.09 -9.16
CA GLU A 25 -3.71 -11.74 -9.58
C GLU A 25 -4.79 -10.72 -9.23
N ALA A 26 -6.06 -10.99 -9.54
CA ALA A 26 -7.17 -10.08 -9.22
C ALA A 26 -7.36 -9.86 -7.71
N ARG A 27 -7.11 -10.89 -6.89
CA ARG A 27 -7.18 -10.77 -5.43
C ARG A 27 -6.01 -9.95 -4.89
N GLU A 28 -4.82 -10.15 -5.42
CA GLU A 28 -3.63 -9.38 -5.03
C GLU A 28 -3.78 -7.90 -5.41
N GLU A 29 -4.23 -7.61 -6.62
CA GLU A 29 -4.51 -6.25 -7.09
C GLU A 29 -5.48 -5.52 -6.16
N LEU A 30 -6.63 -6.15 -5.85
CA LEU A 30 -7.58 -5.59 -4.90
C LEU A 30 -6.88 -5.29 -3.56
N LEU A 31 -6.16 -6.25 -2.99
CA LEU A 31 -5.50 -6.04 -1.70
C LEU A 31 -4.44 -4.93 -1.75
N LEU A 32 -3.72 -4.77 -2.86
CA LEU A 32 -2.73 -3.72 -3.04
C LEU A 32 -3.35 -2.32 -3.05
N GLU A 33 -4.57 -2.16 -3.56
CA GLU A 33 -5.31 -0.88 -3.50
C GLU A 33 -5.62 -0.44 -2.07
N TRP A 34 -5.82 -1.40 -1.16
CA TRP A 34 -6.11 -1.14 0.25
C TRP A 34 -4.85 -0.90 1.11
N VAL A 35 -3.66 -1.23 0.61
CA VAL A 35 -2.39 -1.08 1.35
C VAL A 35 -2.12 0.36 1.80
N PRO A 36 -2.28 1.42 0.97
CA PRO A 36 -2.06 2.80 1.40
C PRO A 36 -2.95 3.20 2.59
N ALA A 37 -4.24 2.84 2.53
CA ALA A 37 -5.19 3.10 3.61
C ALA A 37 -4.78 2.38 4.90
N PHE A 38 -4.36 1.11 4.80
CA PHE A 38 -3.84 0.34 5.93
C PHE A 38 -2.62 1.02 6.58
N ILE A 39 -1.66 1.46 5.77
CA ILE A 39 -0.45 2.14 6.26
C ILE A 39 -0.79 3.40 7.03
N ALA A 40 -1.73 4.21 6.51
CA ALA A 40 -2.10 5.49 7.09
C ALA A 40 -2.72 5.36 8.50
N ILE A 41 -3.47 4.28 8.74
CA ILE A 41 -4.29 4.12 9.96
C ILE A 41 -3.76 3.05 10.93
N ARG A 42 -2.68 2.33 10.60
CA ARG A 42 -2.18 1.18 11.37
C ARG A 42 -1.89 1.47 12.86
N SER A 43 -1.67 2.73 13.22
CA SER A 43 -1.41 3.17 14.59
C SER A 43 -2.66 3.57 15.37
N ASP A 44 -3.83 3.62 14.73
CA ASP A 44 -5.13 3.94 15.37
C ASP A 44 -5.99 2.66 15.45
N PRO A 45 -6.17 2.07 16.65
CA PRO A 45 -6.98 0.86 16.83
C PRO A 45 -8.45 1.00 16.41
N ALA A 46 -9.04 2.18 16.58
CA ALA A 46 -10.44 2.44 16.25
C ALA A 46 -10.66 2.57 14.73
N ALA A 47 -9.71 3.21 14.03
CA ALA A 47 -9.69 3.23 12.58
C ALA A 47 -9.37 1.85 11.99
N LEU A 48 -8.45 1.11 12.61
CA LEU A 48 -8.03 -0.22 12.16
C LEU A 48 -9.19 -1.22 12.17
N ARG A 49 -10.05 -1.18 13.19
CA ARG A 49 -11.25 -2.02 13.24
C ARG A 49 -12.17 -1.76 12.04
N ARG A 50 -12.48 -0.48 11.78
CA ARG A 50 -13.36 -0.06 10.67
C ARG A 50 -12.76 -0.45 9.33
N PHE A 51 -11.44 -0.31 9.18
CA PHE A 51 -10.73 -0.75 7.98
C PHE A 51 -10.91 -2.24 7.71
N TRP A 52 -10.74 -3.11 8.71
CA TRP A 52 -10.93 -4.54 8.50
C TRP A 52 -12.38 -4.87 8.14
N GLU A 53 -13.35 -4.20 8.75
CA GLU A 53 -14.77 -4.36 8.41
C GLU A 53 -15.04 -3.98 6.94
N CYS A 54 -14.52 -2.84 6.48
CA CYS A 54 -14.64 -2.37 5.11
C CYS A 54 -13.92 -3.27 4.10
N LEU A 55 -12.65 -3.60 4.35
CA LEU A 55 -11.84 -4.45 3.47
C LEU A 55 -12.48 -5.84 3.32
N PHE A 56 -12.96 -6.44 4.40
CA PHE A 56 -13.59 -7.75 4.30
C PHE A 56 -14.95 -7.68 3.62
N ALA A 57 -15.73 -6.62 3.83
CA ALA A 57 -16.98 -6.44 3.10
C ALA A 57 -16.74 -6.34 1.58
N ASP A 58 -15.74 -5.58 1.17
CA ASP A 58 -15.34 -5.43 -0.23
C ASP A 58 -14.78 -6.74 -0.81
N TYR A 59 -13.85 -7.38 -0.10
CA TYR A 59 -13.24 -8.64 -0.52
C TYR A 59 -14.28 -9.75 -0.74
N TRP A 60 -15.21 -9.93 0.20
CA TRP A 60 -16.27 -10.93 0.07
C TRP A 60 -17.41 -10.47 -0.86
N GLY A 61 -17.53 -9.16 -1.08
CA GLY A 61 -18.41 -8.58 -2.10
C GLY A 61 -17.92 -8.85 -3.52
N THR A 62 -16.61 -9.05 -3.69
CA THR A 62 -15.98 -9.34 -4.99
C THR A 62 -15.74 -10.84 -5.19
N PHE A 63 -15.17 -11.53 -4.20
CA PHE A 63 -14.76 -12.93 -4.32
C PHE A 63 -15.62 -13.86 -3.46
N CYS A 64 -16.21 -14.89 -4.10
CA CYS A 64 -16.94 -15.92 -3.35
C CYS A 64 -15.99 -16.71 -2.44
N TRP A 65 -16.47 -17.07 -1.25
CA TRP A 65 -15.71 -17.89 -0.29
C TRP A 65 -15.46 -19.32 -0.77
N THR A 66 -16.27 -19.81 -1.72
CA THR A 66 -16.10 -21.13 -2.33
C THR A 66 -15.05 -21.15 -3.44
N TRP A 67 -14.63 -20.00 -3.94
CA TRP A 67 -13.61 -19.92 -4.99
C TRP A 67 -12.22 -20.10 -4.39
N SER A 68 -11.34 -20.75 -5.14
CA SER A 68 -9.93 -20.82 -4.82
C SER A 68 -9.37 -19.41 -4.60
N ILE A 69 -8.47 -19.29 -3.63
CA ILE A 69 -7.79 -18.02 -3.36
C ILE A 69 -6.55 -17.84 -4.22
N GLU A 70 -6.04 -18.91 -4.83
CA GLU A 70 -4.82 -18.91 -5.64
C GLU A 70 -5.09 -18.85 -7.14
N GLU A 71 -6.35 -19.01 -7.54
CA GLU A 71 -6.79 -19.06 -8.93
C GLU A 71 -7.87 -18.00 -9.13
N ASP A 72 -7.80 -17.30 -10.26
CA ASP A 72 -8.83 -16.35 -10.62
C ASP A 72 -10.12 -17.09 -11.00
N PRO A 73 -11.29 -16.58 -10.59
CA PRO A 73 -12.55 -17.18 -10.98
C PRO A 73 -12.72 -17.08 -12.49
N GLU A 74 -13.16 -18.18 -13.13
CA GLU A 74 -13.46 -18.15 -14.56
C GLU A 74 -14.52 -17.08 -14.88
N PRO A 75 -14.41 -16.38 -16.02
CA PRO A 75 -15.44 -15.45 -16.47
C PRO A 75 -16.80 -16.14 -16.55
N GLY A 76 -17.77 -15.70 -15.74
CA GLY A 76 -19.10 -16.31 -15.65
C GLY A 76 -19.28 -17.35 -14.55
N ALA A 77 -18.28 -17.58 -13.70
CA ALA A 77 -18.42 -18.37 -12.48
C ALA A 77 -19.57 -17.83 -11.63
N GLN A 78 -20.66 -18.60 -11.52
CA GLN A 78 -21.79 -18.23 -10.68
C GLN A 78 -21.41 -18.40 -9.20
N ARG A 79 -21.92 -17.50 -8.36
CA ARG A 79 -21.92 -17.73 -6.91
C ARG A 79 -22.77 -18.97 -6.65
N ALA A 80 -22.19 -19.99 -6.04
CA ALA A 80 -22.95 -21.17 -5.64
C ALA A 80 -24.11 -20.72 -4.73
N SER A 81 -25.34 -21.16 -5.04
CA SER A 81 -26.51 -20.91 -4.21
C SER A 81 -26.32 -21.59 -2.84
N GLU A 82 -26.39 -20.81 -1.77
CA GLU A 82 -26.21 -21.29 -0.39
C GLU A 82 -27.50 -21.95 0.13
N GLU A 83 -27.79 -23.18 -0.32
CA GLU A 83 -28.81 -24.00 0.34
C GLU A 83 -28.24 -24.61 1.63
N ALA A 84 -28.67 -24.04 2.76
CA ALA A 84 -28.06 -24.18 4.07
C ALA A 84 -28.15 -25.60 4.66
N SER A 85 -27.07 -26.37 4.52
CA SER A 85 -26.72 -27.42 5.47
C SER A 85 -25.81 -26.85 6.57
N GLN A 86 -26.05 -27.23 7.83
CA GLN A 86 -25.26 -26.78 8.99
C GLN A 86 -23.74 -27.07 8.81
N THR A 87 -23.41 -28.12 8.07
CA THR A 87 -22.04 -28.48 7.68
C THR A 87 -21.40 -27.47 6.72
N GLN A 88 -22.19 -26.83 5.84
CA GLN A 88 -21.69 -25.77 4.94
C GLN A 88 -21.43 -24.46 5.69
N ALA A 89 -22.25 -24.12 6.69
CA ALA A 89 -22.04 -22.94 7.52
C ALA A 89 -20.72 -23.01 8.33
N VAL A 90 -20.40 -24.18 8.89
CA VAL A 90 -19.14 -24.42 9.61
C VAL A 90 -17.94 -24.33 8.66
N LYS A 91 -18.03 -24.94 7.47
CA LYS A 91 -16.99 -24.86 6.43
C LYS A 91 -16.75 -23.42 5.98
N ARG A 92 -17.83 -22.66 5.73
CA ARG A 92 -17.76 -21.23 5.38
C ARG A 92 -17.02 -20.43 6.44
N GLY A 93 -17.39 -20.58 7.71
CA GLY A 93 -16.75 -19.85 8.81
C GLY A 93 -15.27 -20.15 8.94
N ALA A 94 -14.85 -21.41 8.73
CA ALA A 94 -13.44 -21.81 8.77
C ALA A 94 -12.65 -21.19 7.60
N VAL A 95 -13.17 -21.28 6.37
CA VAL A 95 -12.54 -20.71 5.17
C VAL A 95 -12.40 -19.20 5.30
N MET A 96 -13.46 -18.50 5.70
CA MET A 96 -13.43 -17.05 5.86
C MET A 96 -12.38 -16.62 6.90
N LYS A 97 -12.31 -17.31 8.05
CA LYS A 97 -11.28 -17.02 9.07
C LYS A 97 -9.87 -17.25 8.55
N GLN A 98 -9.64 -18.34 7.82
CA GLN A 98 -8.34 -18.64 7.23
C GLN A 98 -7.93 -17.56 6.23
N THR A 99 -8.82 -17.18 5.32
CA THR A 99 -8.57 -16.14 4.32
C THR A 99 -8.33 -14.77 4.95
N GLN A 100 -9.13 -14.38 5.96
CA GLN A 100 -8.90 -13.16 6.72
C GLN A 100 -7.52 -13.16 7.40
N GLY A 101 -7.08 -14.31 7.94
CA GLY A 101 -5.73 -14.48 8.48
C GLY A 101 -4.64 -14.27 7.42
N ARG A 102 -4.82 -14.84 6.23
CA ARG A 102 -3.89 -14.64 5.10
C ARG A 102 -3.83 -13.18 4.65
N ILE A 103 -4.98 -12.51 4.51
CA ILE A 103 -5.07 -11.09 4.14
C ILE A 103 -4.33 -10.22 5.17
N ARG A 104 -4.55 -10.46 6.47
CA ARG A 104 -3.82 -9.75 7.54
C ARG A 104 -2.32 -9.98 7.44
N GLY A 105 -1.90 -11.22 7.16
CA GLY A 105 -0.50 -11.56 6.95
C GLY A 105 0.11 -10.81 5.76
N PHE A 106 -0.60 -10.78 4.63
CA PHE A 106 -0.21 -10.01 3.45
C PHE A 106 -0.06 -8.52 3.74
N MET A 107 -1.04 -7.90 4.38
CA MET A 107 -0.98 -6.48 4.76
C MET A 107 0.22 -6.17 5.65
N ASN A 108 0.50 -7.02 6.64
CA ASN A 108 1.69 -6.88 7.50
C ASN A 108 3.00 -7.15 6.76
N TYR A 109 3.02 -8.08 5.80
CA TYR A 109 4.16 -8.31 4.93
C TYR A 109 4.46 -7.07 4.09
N GLN A 110 3.43 -6.45 3.52
CA GLN A 110 3.56 -5.19 2.74
C GLN A 110 4.12 -4.04 3.58
N LEU A 111 3.89 -4.03 4.91
CA LEU A 111 4.55 -3.06 5.82
C LEU A 111 6.04 -3.31 5.97
N ARG A 112 6.47 -4.57 5.98
CA ARG A 112 7.84 -4.99 6.29
C ARG A 112 8.68 -5.24 5.04
N SER A 113 8.09 -5.15 3.85
CA SER A 113 8.80 -5.39 2.59
C SER A 113 9.91 -4.35 2.40
N PRO A 114 11.19 -4.78 2.30
CA PRO A 114 12.35 -3.87 2.23
C PRO A 114 12.26 -2.85 1.10
N HIS A 115 11.64 -3.21 -0.02
CA HIS A 115 11.54 -2.36 -1.20
C HIS A 115 10.61 -1.16 -1.00
N ARG A 116 9.52 -1.32 -0.23
CA ARG A 116 8.62 -0.21 0.11
C ARG A 116 9.24 0.71 1.16
N GLN A 117 10.04 0.16 2.08
CA GLN A 117 10.75 0.96 3.05
C GLN A 117 11.83 1.82 2.37
N GLN A 118 12.61 1.23 1.45
CA GLN A 118 13.56 1.97 0.61
C GLN A 118 12.89 3.04 -0.26
N ALA A 119 11.72 2.74 -0.85
CA ALA A 119 10.97 3.73 -1.63
C ALA A 119 10.48 4.91 -0.77
N ARG A 120 9.98 4.65 0.45
CA ARG A 120 9.58 5.71 1.39
C ARG A 120 10.76 6.52 1.90
N GLU A 121 11.88 5.88 2.18
CA GLU A 121 13.11 6.54 2.59
C GLU A 121 13.66 7.41 1.44
N ALA A 122 13.60 6.92 0.20
CA ALA A 122 13.97 7.70 -0.99
C ALA A 122 13.03 8.89 -1.23
N GLU A 123 11.71 8.70 -1.11
CA GLU A 123 10.73 9.78 -1.24
C GLU A 123 10.88 10.84 -0.14
N ALA A 124 11.10 10.41 1.11
CA ALA A 124 11.38 11.31 2.23
C ALA A 124 12.71 12.06 2.05
N ALA A 125 13.75 11.39 1.55
CA ALA A 125 15.03 12.02 1.24
C ALA A 125 14.91 13.05 0.11
N MET A 126 14.11 12.77 -0.93
CA MET A 126 13.82 13.72 -2.00
C MET A 126 13.02 14.93 -1.49
N ALA A 127 12.04 14.71 -0.62
CA ALA A 127 11.26 15.79 0.00
C ALA A 127 12.14 16.67 0.90
N ALA A 128 13.03 16.07 1.69
CA ALA A 128 14.00 16.80 2.52
C ALA A 128 14.97 17.62 1.67
N ALA A 129 15.50 17.05 0.58
CA ALA A 129 16.37 17.77 -0.35
C ALA A 129 15.65 18.93 -1.05
N ALA A 130 14.36 18.78 -1.37
CA ALA A 130 13.56 19.85 -1.95
C ALA A 130 13.33 21.01 -0.97
N LEU A 131 13.12 20.71 0.33
CA LEU A 131 12.99 21.72 1.36
C LEU A 131 14.31 22.49 1.56
N GLU A 132 15.43 21.78 1.63
CA GLU A 132 16.76 22.40 1.76
C GLU A 132 17.10 23.29 0.54
N ALA A 133 16.73 22.85 -0.66
CA ALA A 133 16.89 23.67 -1.88
C ALA A 133 16.01 24.94 -1.86
N ALA A 134 14.80 24.87 -1.30
CA ALA A 134 13.93 26.03 -1.15
C ALA A 134 14.48 27.04 -0.15
N ASP A 135 15.03 26.57 0.97
CA ASP A 135 15.68 27.42 1.96
C ASP A 135 16.94 28.10 1.38
N ALA A 136 17.76 27.34 0.62
CA ALA A 136 18.93 27.90 -0.05
C ALA A 136 18.55 28.99 -1.08
N ALA A 137 17.47 28.79 -1.83
CA ALA A 137 16.97 29.79 -2.77
C ALA A 137 16.44 31.05 -2.06
N ALA A 138 15.79 30.91 -0.91
CA ALA A 138 15.34 32.03 -0.10
C ALA A 138 16.51 32.86 0.44
N ILE A 139 17.58 32.21 0.91
CA ILE A 139 18.81 32.87 1.37
C ILE A 139 19.48 33.63 0.21
N ALA A 140 19.59 33.02 -0.97
CA ALA A 140 20.19 33.67 -2.14
C ALA A 140 19.44 34.97 -2.50
N LYS A 141 18.11 34.93 -2.48
CA LYS A 141 17.28 36.12 -2.73
C LYS A 141 17.53 37.23 -1.69
N GLN A 142 17.64 36.89 -0.41
CA GLN A 142 17.94 37.87 0.64
C GLN A 142 19.31 38.52 0.45
N ILE A 143 20.31 37.75 0.01
CA ILE A 143 21.64 38.28 -0.29
C ILE A 143 21.58 39.25 -1.47
N ASP A 144 20.88 38.90 -2.55
CA ASP A 144 20.74 39.77 -3.72
C ASP A 144 20.04 41.10 -3.37
N GLU A 145 18.98 41.04 -2.55
CA GLU A 145 18.30 42.24 -2.04
C GLU A 145 19.22 43.11 -1.17
N ALA A 146 20.01 42.50 -0.28
CA ALA A 146 20.97 43.22 0.56
C ALA A 146 22.10 43.87 -0.27
N VAL A 147 22.60 43.17 -1.29
CA VAL A 147 23.61 43.71 -2.21
C VAL A 147 23.04 44.86 -3.04
N ALA A 148 21.79 44.75 -3.50
CA ALA A 148 21.12 45.83 -4.24
C ALA A 148 20.96 47.08 -3.37
N LEU A 149 20.55 46.94 -2.11
CA LEU A 149 20.46 48.04 -1.14
C LEU A 149 21.82 48.69 -0.90
N TYR A 150 22.86 47.90 -0.66
CA TYR A 150 24.21 48.43 -0.46
C TYR A 150 24.74 49.19 -1.69
N ARG A 151 24.49 48.69 -2.90
CA ARG A 151 24.87 49.39 -4.14
C ARG A 151 24.12 50.70 -4.33
N ALA A 152 22.84 50.74 -3.96
CA ALA A 152 22.03 51.96 -4.03
C ALA A 152 22.56 53.03 -3.06
N ASP A 153 22.93 52.63 -1.84
CA ASP A 153 23.51 53.52 -0.81
C ASP A 153 24.84 54.13 -1.30
N MET A 154 25.74 53.29 -1.82
CA MET A 154 27.03 53.73 -2.39
C MET A 154 26.90 54.65 -3.62
N ALA A 155 25.75 54.63 -4.32
CA ALA A 155 25.50 55.48 -5.48
C ALA A 155 24.92 56.86 -5.10
N VAL A 156 24.43 57.04 -3.87
CA VAL A 156 23.95 58.33 -3.35
C VAL A 156 25.09 59.18 -2.80
N ASP A 157 26.19 58.55 -2.36
CA ASP A 157 27.38 59.20 -1.80
C ASP A 157 28.45 59.58 -2.84
N ALA A 158 28.21 59.35 -4.14
CA ALA A 158 29.13 59.65 -5.26
C ALA A 158 28.66 60.84 -6.09
#